data_AF-A0A7Y2F8L3-F1
#
_entry.id   AF-A0A7Y2F8L3-F1
#
_cell.length_a   1.000
_cell.length_b   1.000
_cell.length_c   1.000
_cell.angle_alpha   90.00
_cell.angle_beta   90.00
_cell.angle_gamma   90.00
#
_symmetry.space_group_name_H-M   'P 1'
#
loop_
_entity.id
_entity.type
_entity.pdbx_description
1 polymer ?
#
loop_
_entity_poly.entity_id
_entity_poly.type
_entity_poly.pdbx_seq_one_letter_code
_entity_poly.pdbx_strand_id
1 'polypeptide(L)'
;MRGCIYIVIGLLMFPAAAASANNNLLLPGDAFFPTVLTQQKLTQLAATKPEDRTFEYSSLGGYEMAFCGYAGYANVRFRQLDQAFTANLQTAYDSVRSWQPREIREEKAEGKTKLVETNGVRVLFYRSDFPFPGGKLGLRYNESWVAEALRFGHQRDHLRLCCLINHPEAVMQSWRDADQFAGLTFDPTRAAPKPGQSIAEPVVVTDDIKAIVIASYELKELFQSDQGFFRLYVVDSEGVKELHFDGQRWGAPDPESPF
;
A
#
# COMPACT_ATOMS: atom_id res chain seq x y z
N MET A 1 58.07 8.98 -42.21
CA MET A 1 57.66 9.55 -40.91
C MET A 1 56.21 9.17 -40.66
N ARG A 2 55.96 8.24 -39.74
CA ARG A 2 54.63 7.77 -39.35
C ARG A 2 54.19 8.56 -38.12
N GLY A 3 53.19 9.43 -38.27
CA GLY A 3 52.58 10.16 -37.15
C GLY A 3 51.56 9.27 -36.44
N CYS A 4 51.82 8.93 -35.18
CA CYS A 4 50.83 8.32 -34.29
C CYS A 4 50.00 9.44 -33.66
N ILE A 5 48.71 9.49 -33.99
CA ILE A 5 47.73 10.33 -33.30
C ILE A 5 47.24 9.52 -32.10
N TYR A 6 47.60 9.96 -30.90
CA TYR A 6 47.01 9.45 -29.66
C TYR A 6 45.71 10.23 -29.40
N ILE A 7 44.57 9.57 -29.55
CA ILE A 7 43.28 10.09 -29.07
C ILE A 7 43.22 9.77 -27.57
N VAL A 8 43.43 10.80 -26.74
CA VAL A 8 43.15 10.72 -25.30
C VAL A 8 41.65 10.87 -25.12
N ILE A 9 40.95 9.76 -24.89
CA ILE A 9 39.55 9.79 -24.44
C ILE A 9 39.57 10.19 -22.97
N GLY A 10 39.34 11.48 -22.71
CA GLY A 10 39.06 11.98 -21.37
C GLY A 10 37.72 11.44 -20.90
N LEU A 11 37.75 10.41 -20.05
CA LEU A 11 36.58 9.94 -19.32
C LEU A 11 36.18 11.04 -18.33
N LEU A 12 35.25 11.91 -18.72
CA LEU A 12 34.58 12.82 -17.81
C LEU A 12 33.82 11.97 -16.78
N MET A 13 34.42 11.76 -15.61
CA MET A 13 33.69 11.34 -14.41
C MET A 13 32.76 12.49 -14.02
N PHE A 14 31.60 12.56 -14.66
CA PHE A 14 30.49 13.29 -14.06
C PHE A 14 30.14 12.57 -12.75
N PRO A 15 30.09 13.26 -11.60
CA PRO A 15 29.49 12.66 -10.42
C PRO A 15 28.09 12.23 -10.83
N ALA A 16 27.77 10.95 -10.61
CA ALA A 16 26.44 10.43 -10.87
C ALA A 16 25.45 11.37 -10.18
N ALA A 17 24.68 12.14 -10.96
CA ALA A 17 23.62 12.96 -10.42
C ALA A 17 22.75 12.02 -9.60
N ALA A 18 22.68 12.25 -8.29
CA ALA A 18 21.84 11.48 -7.40
C ALA A 18 20.43 11.49 -8.01
N ALA A 19 19.87 10.30 -8.22
CA ALA A 19 18.67 10.15 -9.00
C ALA A 19 17.49 10.95 -8.39
N SER A 20 16.66 11.48 -9.29
CA SER A 20 15.90 12.73 -9.16
C SER A 20 14.41 12.60 -8.71
N ALA A 21 14.08 11.69 -7.80
CA ALA A 21 12.72 11.46 -7.26
C ALA A 21 12.81 10.39 -6.15
N ASN A 22 11.72 10.05 -5.47
CA ASN A 22 11.72 8.93 -4.51
C ASN A 22 10.42 8.13 -4.62
N ASN A 23 10.51 6.80 -4.48
CA ASN A 23 9.32 5.95 -4.32
C ASN A 23 9.05 5.76 -2.83
N ASN A 24 8.00 6.39 -2.31
CA ASN A 24 7.64 6.29 -0.90
C ASN A 24 6.77 5.05 -0.64
N LEU A 25 7.29 4.15 0.18
CA LEU A 25 6.58 3.00 0.72
C LEU A 25 5.81 3.44 1.99
N LEU A 26 5.70 2.58 3.00
CA LEU A 26 5.16 2.98 4.30
C LEU A 26 6.16 3.87 5.04
N LEU A 27 5.73 5.05 5.47
CA LEU A 27 6.53 5.96 6.28
C LEU A 27 5.90 6.21 7.65
N PRO A 28 6.70 6.57 8.66
CA PRO A 28 6.15 6.98 9.95
C PRO A 28 5.16 8.14 9.78
N GLY A 29 4.02 8.04 10.44
CA GLY A 29 2.92 9.02 10.35
C GLY A 29 1.86 8.71 9.30
N ASP A 30 2.07 7.74 8.40
CA ASP A 30 1.02 7.35 7.45
C ASP A 30 -0.17 6.70 8.16
N ALA A 31 -1.39 7.12 7.81
CA ALA A 31 -2.64 6.62 8.38
C ALA A 31 -2.97 5.16 8.03
N PHE A 32 -2.34 4.61 7.00
CA PHE A 32 -2.65 3.26 6.53
C PHE A 32 -1.47 2.54 5.86
N PHE A 33 -1.61 1.22 5.74
CA PHE A 33 -0.72 0.37 4.94
C PHE A 33 -1.47 -0.32 3.79
N PRO A 34 -1.08 -0.11 2.52
CA PRO A 34 -1.70 -0.77 1.37
C PRO A 34 -1.00 -2.10 1.02
N THR A 35 -1.79 -3.11 0.67
CA THR A 35 -1.29 -4.39 0.16
C THR A 35 -2.26 -5.02 -0.84
N VAL A 36 -1.81 -6.09 -1.51
CA VAL A 36 -2.64 -6.95 -2.34
C VAL A 36 -2.66 -8.34 -1.74
N LEU A 37 -3.86 -8.92 -1.58
CA LEU A 37 -4.03 -10.29 -1.13
C LEU A 37 -4.49 -11.19 -2.28
N THR A 38 -3.75 -12.27 -2.49
CA THR A 38 -4.11 -13.38 -3.38
C THR A 38 -4.50 -14.60 -2.56
N GLN A 39 -5.15 -15.59 -3.17
CA GLN A 39 -5.42 -16.86 -2.51
C GLN A 39 -4.12 -17.51 -2.00
N GLN A 40 -3.05 -17.44 -2.79
CA GLN A 40 -1.74 -17.96 -2.38
C GLN A 40 -1.25 -17.27 -1.09
N LYS A 41 -1.36 -15.94 -1.02
CA LYS A 41 -0.92 -15.18 0.15
C LYS A 41 -1.76 -15.50 1.38
N LEU A 42 -3.09 -15.60 1.24
CA LEU A 42 -3.97 -15.95 2.35
C LEU A 42 -3.70 -17.37 2.88
N THR A 43 -3.52 -18.35 1.99
CA THR A 43 -3.10 -19.70 2.38
C THR A 43 -1.76 -19.70 3.12
N GLN A 44 -0.79 -18.90 2.66
CA GLN A 44 0.48 -18.74 3.36
C GLN A 44 0.28 -18.13 4.76
N LEU A 45 -0.51 -17.05 4.87
CA LEU A 45 -0.79 -16.40 6.16
C LEU A 45 -1.47 -17.35 7.15
N ALA A 46 -2.39 -18.20 6.67
CA ALA A 46 -3.05 -19.20 7.50
C ALA A 46 -2.07 -20.27 8.05
N ALA A 47 -1.05 -20.64 7.26
CA ALA A 47 -0.01 -21.59 7.66
C ALA A 47 1.12 -20.96 8.51
N THR A 48 1.28 -19.63 8.46
CA THR A 48 2.28 -18.88 9.23
C THR A 48 1.75 -18.54 10.63
N LYS A 49 2.60 -18.64 11.64
CA LYS A 49 2.28 -18.23 13.01
C LYS A 49 1.90 -16.73 13.05
N PRO A 50 0.91 -16.33 13.87
CA PRO A 50 0.44 -14.94 13.95
C PRO A 50 1.56 -13.89 14.00
N GLU A 51 2.55 -14.10 14.87
CA GLU A 51 3.70 -13.22 15.09
C GLU A 51 4.68 -13.15 13.92
N ASP A 52 4.59 -14.06 12.94
CA ASP A 52 5.46 -14.12 11.77
C ASP A 52 4.78 -13.65 10.49
N ARG A 53 3.49 -13.30 10.55
CA ARG A 53 2.71 -12.86 9.39
C ARG A 53 3.19 -11.50 8.91
N THR A 54 3.55 -11.43 7.63
CA THR A 54 4.03 -10.21 6.98
C THR A 54 3.18 -9.86 5.77
N PHE A 55 3.02 -8.57 5.53
CA PHE A 55 2.36 -8.01 4.35
C PHE A 55 3.33 -7.14 3.59
N GLU A 56 3.32 -7.27 2.27
CA GLU A 56 4.18 -6.51 1.38
C GLU A 56 3.43 -5.27 0.89
N TYR A 57 4.14 -4.14 0.85
CA TYR A 57 3.60 -2.88 0.39
C TYR A 57 3.24 -2.97 -1.09
N SER A 58 2.06 -2.46 -1.44
CA SER A 58 1.68 -2.27 -2.84
C SER A 58 1.26 -0.83 -3.08
N SER A 59 1.71 -0.24 -4.18
CA SER A 59 1.19 1.07 -4.61
C SER A 59 -0.22 1.00 -5.18
N LEU A 60 -0.81 -0.21 -5.33
CA LEU A 60 -2.16 -0.41 -5.87
C LEU A 60 -2.41 0.31 -7.21
N GLY A 61 -1.36 0.48 -8.03
CA GLY A 61 -1.43 1.23 -9.29
C GLY A 61 -1.42 2.76 -9.15
N GLY A 62 -1.33 3.28 -7.93
CA GLY A 62 -1.43 4.71 -7.60
C GLY A 62 -0.31 5.59 -8.17
N TYR A 63 0.89 5.04 -8.35
CA TYR A 63 1.99 5.72 -9.02
C TYR A 63 2.96 4.71 -9.62
N GLU A 64 3.56 5.09 -10.75
CA GLU A 64 4.59 4.31 -11.43
C GLU A 64 5.94 4.44 -10.71
N MET A 65 6.70 3.34 -10.68
CA MET A 65 8.04 3.29 -10.11
C MET A 65 8.96 4.25 -10.86
N ALA A 66 9.51 5.24 -10.16
CA ALA A 66 10.58 6.09 -10.68
C ALA A 66 11.94 5.44 -10.39
N PHE A 67 12.92 5.56 -11.31
CA PHE A 67 14.29 5.04 -11.13
C PHE A 67 15.13 5.92 -10.18
N CYS A 68 14.57 6.29 -9.03
CA CYS A 68 15.12 7.36 -8.22
C CYS A 68 15.37 6.99 -6.74
N GLY A 69 15.25 5.70 -6.43
CA GLY A 69 15.45 5.19 -5.07
C GLY A 69 14.14 5.11 -4.28
N TYR A 70 14.24 4.58 -3.06
CA TYR A 70 13.08 4.27 -2.23
C TYR A 70 13.20 4.93 -0.86
N ALA A 71 12.07 5.21 -0.23
CA ALA A 71 11.99 5.65 1.16
C ALA A 71 10.87 4.89 1.87
N GLY A 72 11.13 4.43 3.09
CA GLY A 72 10.15 3.73 3.92
C GLY A 72 10.30 2.21 3.96
N TYR A 73 9.32 1.59 4.59
CA TYR A 73 9.28 0.15 4.88
C TYR A 73 8.48 -0.59 3.81
N ALA A 74 9.09 -1.62 3.23
CA ALA A 74 8.46 -2.45 2.19
C ALA A 74 7.53 -3.51 2.77
N ASN A 75 7.73 -3.88 4.03
CA ASN A 75 6.96 -4.92 4.70
C ASN A 75 6.46 -4.43 6.05
N VAL A 76 5.30 -4.93 6.44
CA VAL A 76 4.72 -4.70 7.77
C VAL A 76 4.35 -6.01 8.42
N ARG A 77 4.41 -6.01 9.75
CA ARG A 77 3.81 -7.00 10.63
C ARG A 77 2.90 -6.27 11.60
N PHE A 78 1.72 -6.82 11.86
CA PHE A 78 0.80 -6.27 12.84
C PHE A 78 0.90 -7.08 14.12
N ARG A 79 1.04 -6.39 15.26
CA ARG A 79 1.11 -7.06 16.58
C ARG A 79 -0.16 -7.85 16.86
N GLN A 80 -1.32 -7.34 16.44
CA GLN A 80 -2.62 -7.94 16.67
C GLN A 80 -3.24 -8.52 15.39
N LEU A 81 -2.63 -9.59 14.86
CA LEU A 81 -3.18 -10.32 13.72
C LEU A 81 -3.34 -11.79 14.06
N ASP A 82 -4.37 -12.09 14.83
CA ASP A 82 -4.69 -13.43 15.30
C ASP A 82 -5.24 -14.33 14.17
N GLN A 83 -5.54 -15.58 14.52
CA GLN A 83 -6.11 -16.52 13.55
C GLN A 83 -7.50 -16.11 13.06
N ALA A 84 -8.32 -15.50 13.93
CA ALA A 84 -9.65 -15.03 13.58
C ALA A 84 -9.60 -13.94 12.50
N PHE A 85 -8.72 -12.94 12.65
CA PHE A 85 -8.49 -11.89 11.65
C PHE A 85 -8.13 -12.49 10.30
N THR A 86 -7.23 -13.48 10.27
CA THR A 86 -6.80 -14.12 9.01
C THR A 86 -7.92 -14.92 8.38
N ALA A 87 -8.74 -15.62 9.18
CA ALA A 87 -9.94 -16.31 8.69
C ALA A 87 -10.95 -15.32 8.11
N ASN A 88 -11.16 -14.17 8.77
CA ASN A 88 -12.08 -13.14 8.31
C ASN A 88 -11.56 -12.45 7.02
N LEU A 89 -10.23 -12.28 6.86
CA LEU A 89 -9.65 -11.86 5.59
C LEU A 89 -9.92 -12.86 4.47
N GLN A 90 -9.82 -14.17 4.75
CA GLN A 90 -10.18 -15.21 3.78
C GLN A 90 -11.67 -15.16 3.44
N THR A 91 -12.56 -14.98 4.42
CA THR A 91 -14.00 -14.81 4.18
C THR A 91 -14.28 -13.60 3.29
N ALA A 92 -13.70 -12.43 3.58
CA ALA A 92 -13.88 -11.25 2.74
C ALA A 92 -13.33 -11.46 1.32
N TYR A 93 -12.19 -12.13 1.18
CA TYR A 93 -11.64 -12.51 -0.11
C TYR A 93 -12.60 -13.42 -0.89
N ASP A 94 -13.11 -14.48 -0.27
CA ASP A 94 -14.06 -15.41 -0.90
C ASP A 94 -15.36 -14.71 -1.29
N SER A 95 -15.84 -13.79 -0.46
CA SER A 95 -17.00 -12.95 -0.76
C SER A 95 -16.74 -12.10 -2.01
N VAL A 96 -15.57 -11.46 -2.15
CA VAL A 96 -15.19 -10.76 -3.41
C VAL A 96 -15.17 -11.74 -4.59
N ARG A 97 -14.60 -12.95 -4.41
CA ARG A 97 -14.49 -13.94 -5.50
C ARG A 97 -15.81 -14.55 -5.95
N SER A 98 -16.87 -14.45 -5.16
CA SER A 98 -18.20 -14.93 -5.55
C SER A 98 -18.82 -14.14 -6.71
N TRP A 99 -18.44 -12.86 -6.89
CA TRP A 99 -18.93 -11.99 -7.97
C TRP A 99 -17.80 -11.40 -8.82
N GLN A 100 -16.54 -11.49 -8.36
CA GLN A 100 -15.36 -11.12 -9.13
C GLN A 100 -14.37 -12.28 -9.26
N PRO A 101 -14.49 -13.11 -10.31
CA PRO A 101 -13.61 -14.26 -10.51
C PRO A 101 -12.11 -13.92 -10.55
N ARG A 102 -11.29 -14.89 -10.16
CA ARG A 102 -9.82 -14.77 -10.23
C ARG A 102 -9.35 -14.77 -11.68
N GLU A 103 -8.43 -13.87 -11.99
CA GLU A 103 -7.63 -13.91 -13.20
C GLU A 103 -6.30 -14.60 -12.89
N ILE A 104 -5.99 -15.63 -13.67
CA ILE A 104 -4.80 -16.45 -13.50
C ILE A 104 -3.93 -16.32 -14.74
N ARG A 105 -2.63 -16.08 -14.54
CA ARG A 105 -1.61 -16.10 -15.59
C ARG A 105 -0.64 -17.25 -15.36
N GLU A 106 -0.28 -17.92 -16.45
CA GLU A 106 0.85 -18.85 -16.46
C GLU A 106 2.17 -18.07 -16.52
N GLU A 107 3.04 -18.31 -15.54
CA GLU A 107 4.41 -17.81 -15.54
C GLU A 107 5.37 -19.00 -15.64
N LYS A 108 6.30 -18.91 -16.59
CA LYS A 108 7.38 -19.89 -16.74
C LYS A 108 8.64 -19.33 -16.10
N ALA A 109 9.10 -19.96 -15.03
CA ALA A 109 10.36 -19.65 -14.36
C ALA A 109 11.13 -20.95 -14.15
N GLU A 110 12.42 -20.97 -14.50
CA GLU A 110 13.33 -22.10 -14.25
C GLU A 110 12.80 -23.46 -14.77
N GLY A 111 12.12 -23.45 -15.92
CA GLY A 111 11.55 -24.65 -16.53
C GLY A 111 10.27 -25.19 -15.86
N LYS A 112 9.74 -24.49 -14.85
CA LYS A 112 8.46 -24.80 -14.19
C LYS A 112 7.39 -23.80 -14.60
N THR A 113 6.18 -24.29 -14.83
CA THR A 113 4.99 -23.45 -14.99
C THR A 113 4.36 -23.22 -13.62
N LYS A 114 4.16 -21.95 -13.25
CA LYS A 114 3.42 -21.53 -12.06
C LYS A 114 2.17 -20.78 -12.48
N LEU A 115 1.05 -21.09 -11.84
CA LEU A 115 -0.19 -20.30 -11.95
C LEU A 115 -0.14 -19.16 -10.93
N VAL A 116 -0.26 -17.93 -11.40
CA VAL A 116 -0.20 -16.72 -10.56
C VAL A 116 -1.50 -15.94 -10.73
N GLU A 117 -2.14 -15.60 -9.61
CA GLU A 117 -3.30 -14.71 -9.60
C GLU A 117 -2.87 -13.26 -9.87
N THR A 118 -3.42 -12.65 -10.91
CA THR A 118 -3.01 -11.30 -11.38
C THR A 118 -3.91 -10.19 -10.87
N ASN A 119 -5.11 -10.51 -10.41
CA ASN A 119 -6.11 -9.54 -9.97
C ASN A 119 -6.45 -9.67 -8.47
N GLY A 120 -5.43 -9.89 -7.61
CA GLY A 120 -5.61 -9.98 -6.16
C GLY A 120 -6.41 -8.82 -5.56
N VAL A 121 -7.08 -9.05 -4.42
CA VAL A 121 -7.91 -8.03 -3.78
C VAL A 121 -7.03 -6.96 -3.13
N ARG A 122 -7.47 -5.70 -3.22
CA ARG A 122 -6.75 -4.55 -2.68
C ARG A 122 -7.12 -4.40 -1.21
N VAL A 123 -6.16 -4.23 -0.32
CA VAL A 123 -6.41 -4.10 1.12
C VAL A 123 -5.70 -2.89 1.68
N LEU A 124 -6.43 -2.08 2.45
CA LEU A 124 -5.88 -0.98 3.23
C LEU A 124 -6.01 -1.31 4.72
N PHE A 125 -4.90 -1.43 5.42
CA PHE A 125 -4.90 -1.58 6.87
C PHE A 125 -4.86 -0.21 7.54
N TYR A 126 -5.84 0.05 8.38
CA TYR A 126 -5.94 1.24 9.21
C TYR A 126 -5.92 0.85 10.69
N ARG A 127 -5.69 1.84 11.56
CA ARG A 127 -6.04 1.69 12.97
C ARG A 127 -7.54 1.35 13.11
N SER A 128 -7.88 0.57 14.13
CA SER A 128 -9.26 0.17 14.42
C SER A 128 -10.18 1.40 14.59
N ASP A 129 -9.66 2.48 15.17
CA ASP A 129 -10.35 3.75 15.43
C ASP A 129 -10.44 4.69 14.22
N PHE A 130 -9.84 4.36 13.06
CA PHE A 130 -9.93 5.21 11.88
C PHE A 130 -11.40 5.42 11.47
N PRO A 131 -11.91 6.65 11.36
CA PRO A 131 -13.34 6.89 11.30
C PRO A 131 -13.92 6.73 9.90
N PHE A 132 -13.82 5.55 9.29
CA PHE A 132 -14.50 5.24 8.02
C PHE A 132 -16.00 4.94 8.26
N PRO A 133 -16.96 5.53 7.50
CA PRO A 133 -16.79 6.27 6.23
C PRO A 133 -16.57 7.79 6.32
N GLY A 134 -16.48 8.37 7.52
CA GLY A 134 -16.21 9.80 7.69
C GLY A 134 -14.83 10.27 7.20
N GLY A 135 -13.81 9.42 7.34
CA GLY A 135 -12.47 9.59 6.78
C GLY A 135 -12.35 8.97 5.39
N LYS A 136 -11.60 9.61 4.49
CA LYS A 136 -11.41 9.15 3.12
C LYS A 136 -10.31 8.08 3.05
N LEU A 137 -10.58 7.01 2.30
CA LEU A 137 -9.64 5.90 2.11
C LEU A 137 -8.47 6.29 1.19
N GLY A 138 -7.32 5.65 1.38
CA GLY A 138 -6.13 5.79 0.55
C GLY A 138 -5.36 7.12 0.71
N LEU A 139 -5.78 7.99 1.64
CA LEU A 139 -5.06 9.23 1.97
C LEU A 139 -4.08 8.99 3.12
N ARG A 140 -2.86 9.53 3.00
CA ARG A 140 -1.80 9.28 3.98
C ARG A 140 -2.01 10.03 5.29
N TYR A 141 -2.67 11.19 5.26
CA TYR A 141 -2.84 12.08 6.42
C TYR A 141 -1.53 12.31 7.18
N ASN A 142 -0.46 12.63 6.45
CA ASN A 142 0.90 12.69 7.00
C ASN A 142 1.65 13.95 6.53
N GLU A 143 1.74 14.95 7.40
CA GLU A 143 2.55 16.17 7.19
C GLU A 143 4.05 15.95 7.38
N SER A 144 4.43 14.90 8.11
CA SER A 144 5.85 14.59 8.39
C SER A 144 6.56 13.92 7.23
N TRP A 145 5.85 13.64 6.14
CA TRP A 145 6.35 12.87 5.01
C TRP A 145 7.66 13.41 4.42
N VAL A 146 7.75 14.72 4.19
CA VAL A 146 8.98 15.34 3.69
C VAL A 146 10.13 15.07 4.65
N ALA A 147 9.94 15.32 5.94
CA ALA A 147 10.97 15.11 6.95
C ALA A 147 11.41 13.64 7.02
N GLU A 148 10.47 12.69 6.96
CA GLU A 148 10.78 11.26 6.99
C GLU A 148 11.53 10.80 5.75
N ALA A 149 11.15 11.23 4.55
CA ALA A 149 11.87 10.88 3.33
C ALA A 149 13.28 11.49 3.27
N LEU A 150 13.53 12.68 3.84
CA LEU A 150 14.89 13.22 3.99
C LEU A 150 15.81 12.32 4.84
N ARG A 151 15.26 11.58 5.82
CA ARG A 151 16.03 10.61 6.63
C ARG A 151 16.53 9.42 5.81
N PHE A 152 15.90 9.15 4.67
CA PHE A 152 16.35 8.19 3.67
C PHE A 152 17.33 8.81 2.66
N GLY A 153 17.92 9.96 2.96
CA GLY A 153 18.96 10.59 2.14
C GLY A 153 18.47 11.27 0.87
N HIS A 154 17.15 11.45 0.72
CA HIS A 154 16.57 12.20 -0.40
C HIS A 154 16.78 13.71 -0.22
N GLN A 155 16.74 14.46 -1.31
CA GLN A 155 16.85 15.93 -1.30
C GLN A 155 15.47 16.58 -1.37
N ARG A 156 15.29 17.70 -0.66
CA ARG A 156 13.97 18.33 -0.46
C ARG A 156 13.37 18.85 -1.76
N ASP A 157 14.20 19.44 -2.60
CA ASP A 157 13.89 20.01 -3.93
C ASP A 157 13.59 18.95 -4.99
N HIS A 158 13.95 17.70 -4.73
CA HIS A 158 13.73 16.57 -5.65
C HIS A 158 12.74 15.52 -5.11
N LEU A 159 12.07 15.82 -4.00
CA LEU A 159 11.14 14.90 -3.35
C LEU A 159 9.78 14.90 -4.05
N ARG A 160 9.29 13.70 -4.40
CA ARG A 160 7.95 13.51 -4.95
C ARG A 160 6.98 13.06 -3.87
N LEU A 161 5.80 13.67 -3.84
CA LEU A 161 4.67 13.20 -3.05
C LEU A 161 4.05 11.99 -3.77
N CYS A 162 4.50 10.79 -3.42
CA CYS A 162 3.98 9.53 -3.96
C CYS A 162 2.69 9.11 -3.23
N CYS A 163 1.61 9.85 -3.47
CA CYS A 163 0.31 9.53 -2.90
C CYS A 163 -0.23 8.27 -3.56
N LEU A 164 -0.89 7.43 -2.78
CA LEU A 164 -1.57 6.25 -3.32
C LEU A 164 -2.68 6.66 -4.29
N ILE A 165 -3.32 7.80 -4.03
CA ILE A 165 -4.26 8.45 -4.95
C ILE A 165 -3.55 9.68 -5.53
N ASN A 166 -3.07 9.56 -6.76
CA ASN A 166 -2.40 10.66 -7.47
C ASN A 166 -3.44 11.64 -8.08
N HIS A 167 -4.23 12.29 -7.22
CA HIS A 167 -5.22 13.30 -7.60
C HIS A 167 -4.98 14.60 -6.80
N PRO A 168 -4.97 15.79 -7.42
CA PRO A 168 -4.65 17.04 -6.72
C PRO A 168 -5.47 17.26 -5.44
N GLU A 169 -6.78 17.04 -5.50
CA GLU A 169 -7.66 17.19 -4.33
C GLU A 169 -7.36 16.16 -3.23
N ALA A 170 -6.98 14.93 -3.60
CA ALA A 170 -6.59 13.91 -2.64
C ALA A 170 -5.29 14.29 -1.93
N VAL A 171 -4.31 14.84 -2.67
CA VAL A 171 -3.06 15.36 -2.08
C VAL A 171 -3.37 16.51 -1.14
N MET A 172 -4.15 17.49 -1.59
CA MET A 172 -4.53 18.65 -0.79
C MET A 172 -5.29 18.26 0.48
N GLN A 173 -6.25 17.35 0.37
CA GLN A 173 -7.01 16.85 1.51
C GLN A 173 -6.13 16.06 2.47
N SER A 174 -5.25 15.20 1.96
CA SER A 174 -4.31 14.44 2.79
C SER A 174 -3.37 15.35 3.59
N TRP A 175 -3.11 16.57 3.13
CA TRP A 175 -2.30 17.55 3.87
C TRP A 175 -3.16 18.38 4.81
N ARG A 176 -4.27 18.94 4.33
CA ARG A 176 -5.16 19.80 5.12
C ARG A 176 -5.70 19.10 6.36
N ASP A 177 -6.01 17.81 6.25
CA ASP A 177 -6.65 17.03 7.32
C ASP A 177 -5.64 16.11 8.04
N ALA A 178 -4.33 16.33 7.87
CA ALA A 178 -3.31 15.41 8.40
C ALA A 178 -3.24 15.36 9.93
N ASP A 179 -3.57 16.46 10.61
CA ASP A 179 -3.63 16.54 12.07
C ASP A 179 -4.92 15.94 12.66
N GLN A 180 -5.93 15.68 11.81
CA GLN A 180 -7.22 15.14 12.23
C GLN A 180 -7.21 13.63 12.42
N PHE A 181 -6.30 12.91 11.75
CA PHE A 181 -6.24 11.45 11.78
C PHE A 181 -4.85 10.98 12.19
N ALA A 182 -4.80 10.13 13.22
CA ALA A 182 -3.54 9.59 13.68
C ALA A 182 -2.94 8.59 12.67
N GLY A 183 -1.64 8.69 12.45
CA GLY A 183 -0.85 7.69 11.74
C GLY A 183 -0.74 6.36 12.48
N LEU A 184 -0.30 5.33 11.76
CA LEU A 184 0.09 4.04 12.34
C LEU A 184 1.33 4.21 13.25
N THR A 185 1.27 3.59 14.42
CA THR A 185 2.31 3.61 15.45
C THR A 185 3.24 2.43 15.26
N PHE A 186 4.52 2.73 15.01
CA PHE A 186 5.55 1.71 14.83
C PHE A 186 6.29 1.40 16.12
N ASP A 187 6.74 0.15 16.25
CA ASP A 187 7.63 -0.26 17.32
C ASP A 187 8.92 0.60 17.31
N PRO A 188 9.39 1.08 18.48
CA PRO A 188 10.59 1.89 18.58
C PRO A 188 11.86 1.16 18.16
N THR A 189 11.90 -0.19 18.18
CA THR A 189 13.08 -0.96 17.78
C THR A 189 13.20 -1.17 16.26
N ARG A 190 12.35 -0.51 15.47
CA ARG A 190 12.38 -0.60 14.00
C ARG A 190 13.75 -0.23 13.43
N ALA A 191 14.09 -0.85 12.31
CA ALA A 191 15.32 -0.55 11.59
C ALA A 191 15.43 0.93 11.23
N ALA A 192 16.63 1.49 11.36
CA ALA A 192 16.88 2.89 11.01
C ALA A 192 16.91 3.09 9.49
N PRO A 193 16.44 4.25 9.00
CA PRO A 193 16.59 4.64 7.59
C PRO A 193 18.04 4.56 7.11
N LYS A 194 18.23 4.10 5.87
CA LYS A 194 19.51 4.11 5.16
C LYS A 194 19.36 4.92 3.87
N PRO A 195 20.35 5.75 3.49
CA PRO A 195 20.28 6.55 2.28
C PRO A 195 19.97 5.74 1.02
N GLY A 196 18.97 6.17 0.26
CA GLY A 196 18.58 5.62 -1.05
C GLY A 196 17.95 4.21 -1.03
N GLN A 197 17.75 3.62 0.15
CA GLN A 197 17.28 2.23 0.29
C GLN A 197 15.97 2.16 1.07
N SER A 198 15.04 1.35 0.57
CA SER A 198 13.92 0.90 1.39
C SER A 198 14.38 -0.07 2.47
N ILE A 199 13.58 -0.20 3.51
CA ILE A 199 13.79 -1.19 4.56
C ILE A 199 12.95 -2.43 4.23
N ALA A 200 13.63 -3.54 3.94
CA ALA A 200 12.99 -4.82 3.67
C ALA A 200 12.54 -5.54 4.96
N GLU A 201 13.21 -5.29 6.08
CA GLU A 201 12.81 -5.82 7.39
C GLU A 201 11.39 -5.31 7.74
N PRO A 202 10.46 -6.21 8.13
CA PRO A 202 9.10 -5.79 8.46
C PRO A 202 9.07 -4.82 9.63
N VAL A 203 8.45 -3.65 9.45
CA VAL A 203 8.13 -2.79 10.59
C VAL A 203 6.96 -3.39 11.36
N VAL A 204 7.03 -3.33 12.69
CA VAL A 204 5.94 -3.80 13.55
C VAL A 204 5.01 -2.63 13.86
N VAL A 205 3.76 -2.72 13.41
CA VAL A 205 2.67 -1.82 13.82
C VAL A 205 2.08 -2.33 15.13
N THR A 206 1.98 -1.42 16.09
CA THR A 206 1.61 -1.74 17.48
C THR A 206 0.15 -1.46 17.81
N ASP A 207 -0.55 -0.73 16.94
CA ASP A 207 -1.97 -0.44 17.10
C ASP A 207 -2.84 -1.67 16.85
N ASP A 208 -4.05 -1.62 17.40
CA ASP A 208 -5.18 -2.42 16.96
C ASP A 208 -5.55 -1.97 15.54
N ILE A 209 -5.80 -2.91 14.65
CA ILE A 209 -6.03 -2.62 13.23
C ILE A 209 -7.36 -3.16 12.73
N LYS A 210 -7.83 -2.57 11.64
CA LYS A 210 -8.84 -3.15 10.75
C LYS A 210 -8.36 -3.09 9.31
N ALA A 211 -8.80 -4.04 8.51
CA ALA A 211 -8.56 -4.09 7.09
C ALA A 211 -9.81 -3.62 6.34
N ILE A 212 -9.60 -2.73 5.36
CA ILE A 212 -10.61 -2.38 4.36
C ILE A 212 -10.27 -3.16 3.10
N VAL A 213 -11.04 -4.20 2.83
CA VAL A 213 -10.89 -5.05 1.64
C VAL A 213 -11.72 -4.47 0.52
N ILE A 214 -11.03 -4.07 -0.54
CA ILE A 214 -11.55 -3.42 -1.72
C ILE A 214 -11.39 -4.41 -2.88
N ALA A 215 -12.43 -4.55 -3.68
CA ALA A 215 -12.37 -5.31 -4.93
C ALA A 215 -11.43 -4.62 -5.95
N SER A 216 -11.61 -4.84 -7.25
CA SER A 216 -10.72 -4.24 -8.26
C SER A 216 -10.99 -2.77 -8.59
N TYR A 217 -11.77 -2.03 -7.80
CA TYR A 217 -12.02 -0.61 -8.06
C TYR A 217 -10.75 0.21 -7.97
N GLU A 218 -10.66 1.26 -8.77
CA GLU A 218 -9.58 2.22 -8.62
C GLU A 218 -9.81 3.05 -7.35
N LEU A 219 -8.76 3.24 -6.54
CA LEU A 219 -8.89 4.02 -5.29
C LEU A 219 -9.34 5.46 -5.55
N LYS A 220 -9.00 5.99 -6.72
CA LYS A 220 -9.48 7.29 -7.18
C LYS A 220 -11.02 7.33 -7.29
N GLU A 221 -11.64 6.26 -7.76
CA GLU A 221 -13.10 6.16 -7.89
C GLU A 221 -13.76 6.17 -6.50
N LEU A 222 -13.19 5.45 -5.53
CA LEU A 222 -13.65 5.46 -4.14
C LEU A 222 -13.45 6.81 -3.44
N PHE A 223 -12.42 7.58 -3.83
CA PHE A 223 -12.18 8.89 -3.26
C PHE A 223 -13.19 9.93 -3.77
N GLN A 224 -13.43 9.94 -5.08
CA GLN A 224 -14.33 10.88 -5.73
C GLN A 224 -15.80 10.52 -5.47
N SER A 225 -16.13 9.21 -5.45
CA SER A 225 -17.39 8.57 -5.04
C SER A 225 -18.66 9.42 -5.16
N ASP A 226 -18.80 10.18 -6.25
CA ASP A 226 -19.96 10.99 -6.56
C ASP A 226 -20.89 10.25 -7.54
N GLN A 227 -20.42 9.14 -8.11
CA GLN A 227 -21.13 8.25 -9.02
C GLN A 227 -20.66 6.80 -8.79
N GLY A 228 -21.60 5.85 -8.75
CA GLY A 228 -21.30 4.41 -8.77
C GLY A 228 -21.83 3.62 -7.57
N PHE A 229 -21.80 2.30 -7.72
CA PHE A 229 -22.10 1.34 -6.66
C PHE A 229 -20.80 0.64 -6.28
N PHE A 230 -20.39 0.82 -5.03
CA PHE A 230 -19.15 0.22 -4.52
C PHE A 230 -19.48 -0.76 -3.40
N ARG A 231 -18.82 -1.90 -3.43
CA ARG A 231 -18.87 -2.91 -2.36
C ARG A 231 -17.49 -3.08 -1.75
N LEU A 232 -17.42 -3.00 -0.42
CA LEU A 232 -16.19 -3.27 0.32
C LEU A 232 -16.49 -4.02 1.61
N TYR A 233 -15.44 -4.52 2.25
CA TYR A 233 -15.54 -5.22 3.52
C TYR A 233 -14.61 -4.59 4.55
N VAL A 234 -15.15 -4.33 5.74
CA VAL A 234 -14.37 -3.99 6.93
C VAL A 234 -14.12 -5.29 7.68
N VAL A 235 -12.86 -5.60 7.92
CA VAL A 235 -12.42 -6.86 8.51
C VAL A 235 -11.58 -6.58 9.74
N ASP A 236 -11.92 -7.24 10.83
CA ASP A 236 -11.15 -7.29 12.06
C ASP A 236 -11.22 -8.70 12.69
N SER A 237 -10.76 -8.86 13.92
CA SER A 237 -10.86 -10.14 14.64
C SER A 237 -12.29 -10.50 15.05
N GLU A 238 -13.20 -9.53 15.13
CA GLU A 238 -14.60 -9.76 15.52
C GLU A 238 -15.44 -10.27 14.34
N GLY A 239 -15.11 -9.86 13.11
CA GLY A 239 -15.79 -10.39 11.94
C GLY A 239 -15.49 -9.69 10.62
N VAL A 240 -16.42 -9.89 9.69
CA VAL A 240 -16.46 -9.24 8.39
C VAL A 240 -17.76 -8.44 8.29
N LYS A 241 -17.64 -7.13 8.12
CA LYS A 241 -18.77 -6.24 7.87
C LYS A 241 -18.73 -5.78 6.42
N GLU A 242 -19.76 -6.15 5.67
CA GLU A 242 -19.95 -5.67 4.31
C GLU A 242 -20.55 -4.25 4.31
N LEU A 243 -20.04 -3.39 3.43
CA LEU A 243 -20.57 -2.05 3.20
C LEU A 243 -20.78 -1.79 1.72
N HIS A 244 -21.91 -1.15 1.41
CA HIS A 244 -22.30 -0.72 0.08
C HIS A 244 -22.36 0.79 0.01
N PHE A 245 -21.92 1.36 -1.11
CA PHE A 245 -22.17 2.75 -1.46
C PHE A 245 -23.29 2.82 -2.48
N ASP A 246 -24.37 3.54 -2.14
CA ASP A 246 -25.59 3.67 -2.95
C ASP A 246 -25.60 4.89 -3.89
N GLY A 247 -24.45 5.56 -4.03
CA GLY A 247 -24.33 6.84 -4.73
C GLY A 247 -24.46 8.06 -3.81
N GLN A 248 -24.88 7.89 -2.55
CA GLN A 248 -25.00 8.98 -1.58
C GLN A 248 -24.23 8.68 -0.28
N ARG A 249 -24.32 7.46 0.22
CA ARG A 249 -23.76 7.08 1.52
C ARG A 249 -23.30 5.64 1.57
N TRP A 250 -22.40 5.37 2.50
CA TRP A 250 -22.02 4.03 2.88
C TRP A 250 -23.03 3.46 3.88
N GLY A 251 -23.53 2.26 3.63
CA GLY A 251 -24.49 1.57 4.47
C GLY A 251 -24.28 0.05 4.45
N ALA A 252 -25.08 -0.66 5.24
CA ALA A 252 -25.19 -2.11 5.10
C ALA A 252 -25.82 -2.45 3.73
N PRO A 253 -25.60 -3.66 3.19
CA PRO A 253 -26.27 -4.11 1.98
C PRO A 253 -27.80 -3.98 2.13
N ASP A 254 -28.45 -3.40 1.13
CA ASP A 254 -29.91 -3.38 1.07
C ASP A 254 -30.39 -4.74 0.51
N PRO A 255 -31.14 -5.55 1.28
CA PRO A 255 -31.61 -6.85 0.81
C PRO A 255 -32.55 -6.76 -0.40
N GLU A 256 -33.11 -5.58 -0.69
CA GLU A 256 -33.97 -5.35 -1.85
C GLU A 256 -33.21 -4.78 -3.06
N SER A 257 -31.94 -4.41 -2.88
CA SER A 257 -31.09 -3.95 -3.98
C SER A 257 -30.59 -5.15 -4.79
N PRO A 258 -30.77 -5.17 -6.13
CA PRO A 258 -30.30 -6.25 -7.00
C PRO A 258 -28.77 -6.24 -7.23
N PHE A 259 -28.03 -5.41 -6.49
CA PHE A 259 -26.58 -5.22 -6.56
C PHE A 259 -25.90 -5.70 -5.28
#